data_AF-A0AAW3ZM23-F1
#
_entry.id   AF-A0AAW3ZM23-F1
#
_cell.length_a   1.000
_cell.length_b   1.000
_cell.length_c   1.000
_cell.angle_alpha   90.00
_cell.angle_beta   90.00
_cell.angle_gamma   90.00
#
_symmetry.space_group_name_H-M   'P 1'
#
loop_
_entity.id
_entity.type
_entity.pdbx_description
1 polymer ?
#
loop_
_entity_poly.entity_id
_entity_poly.type
_entity_poly.pdbx_seq_one_letter_code
_entity_poly.pdbx_strand_id
1 'polypeptide(L)'
;MADRTDTALIAFQQRLYDDTNDLLSAGLGLEGLQRRLPAPEEIPAADELRRRAIWHNWNGIACLSRDPLLWREVFARPVPGREWHALLRPPGAEQPHRVMLQVPTSFDPRFPRLLALASSGSRGIFGSQALAAWGLSRGYAVVNTDKACGTDWFDCDALTAPGLDGVPTDDPRLRAFNPTGQGKAGEVWIKHAHSSEHPESRWGACVSQAVRQAWAWLSEQHEGIGRNRLTLAAGLSNGGAAVLRAAADPAIDGVVAAAPNVYVRGGGRSFFHYAQEAALWMPLAQADRRLRDVPTPLPFDQVKQMAEQHYQALREAGLLDGESFNQACRSALRRLRRSGWTQAGLGAARLSTAFDFWFAAMQAYTPALARLGTSAHPLGAHYCGQTESSSPAGLIRALRWSDGAGIVPGADVMIKHSLSAAERLRRVNSLLSGGLRSELLRGMAATHCPPAPLDKPIYILHGVDDGLIPAPFSSQPYVRRARSMGANVESWLLPRRPHFDAFLGLPGYGEHREALLPQVYRALDDLARRFGSRSS
;
A
#
# COMPACT_ATOMS: atom_id res chain seq x y z
N MET A 1 35.53 7.22 16.23
CA MET A 1 35.37 6.80 14.83
C MET A 1 34.27 5.77 14.80
N ALA A 2 33.05 6.18 14.45
CA ALA A 2 31.92 5.27 14.33
C ALA A 2 32.09 4.41 13.08
N ASP A 3 31.85 3.13 13.23
CA ASP A 3 31.92 2.12 12.18
C ASP A 3 31.00 2.51 11.01
N ARG A 4 31.60 2.99 9.92
CA ARG A 4 30.94 3.25 8.64
C ARG A 4 30.82 1.90 7.89
N THR A 5 30.01 0.99 8.41
CA THR A 5 29.70 -0.26 7.71
C THR A 5 28.22 -0.61 7.89
N ASP A 6 27.34 -0.01 7.07
CA ASP A 6 26.20 -0.68 6.37
C ASP A 6 25.28 0.28 5.56
N THR A 7 25.71 1.50 5.21
CA THR A 7 24.86 2.41 4.41
C THR A 7 25.05 2.17 2.92
N ALA A 8 24.24 1.27 2.33
CA ALA A 8 24.07 1.18 0.89
C ALA A 8 23.22 2.34 0.32
N LEU A 9 23.63 3.58 0.61
CA LEU A 9 23.08 4.81 0.04
C LEU A 9 23.50 4.89 -1.43
N ILE A 10 22.53 4.93 -2.35
CA ILE A 10 22.79 4.94 -3.80
C ILE A 10 22.69 6.35 -4.37
N ALA A 11 21.67 7.10 -3.97
CA ALA A 11 21.41 8.46 -4.41
C ALA A 11 20.73 9.25 -3.29
N PHE A 12 20.92 10.57 -3.28
CA PHE A 12 20.42 11.46 -2.25
C PHE A 12 20.07 12.86 -2.80
N GLN A 13 19.01 13.46 -2.28
CA GLN A 13 18.64 14.85 -2.54
C GLN A 13 18.00 15.48 -1.29
N GLN A 14 18.23 16.78 -1.09
CA GLN A 14 17.58 17.58 -0.05
C GLN A 14 16.90 18.80 -0.68
N ARG A 15 15.69 19.15 -0.21
CA ARG A 15 14.97 20.38 -0.58
C ARG A 15 14.43 21.09 0.66
N LEU A 16 14.29 22.41 0.57
CA LEU A 16 13.66 23.27 1.58
C LEU A 16 12.31 23.75 1.04
N TYR A 17 11.30 23.77 1.90
CA TYR A 17 9.95 24.17 1.57
C TYR A 17 9.43 25.19 2.58
N ASP A 18 8.79 26.24 2.08
CA ASP A 18 8.11 27.26 2.86
C ASP A 18 6.60 26.99 2.95
N ASP A 19 5.85 27.97 3.46
CA ASP A 19 4.40 27.88 3.65
C ASP A 19 3.62 27.71 2.33
N THR A 20 4.20 28.11 1.19
CA THR A 20 3.56 28.05 -0.13
C THR A 20 3.75 26.71 -0.84
N ASN A 21 4.66 25.86 -0.35
CA ASN A 21 4.90 24.51 -0.88
C ASN A 21 5.20 23.52 0.25
N ASP A 22 4.39 23.56 1.30
CA ASP A 22 4.65 22.93 2.58
C ASP A 22 4.77 21.37 2.54
N LEU A 23 5.27 20.77 3.62
CA LEU A 23 5.50 19.32 3.74
C LEU A 23 4.20 18.49 3.77
N LEU A 24 3.08 19.08 4.22
CA LEU A 24 1.81 18.38 4.42
C LEU A 24 0.97 18.31 3.14
N SER A 25 0.90 19.45 2.43
CA SER A 25 -0.04 19.63 1.31
C SER A 25 0.59 20.12 0.01
N ALA A 26 1.89 20.43 -0.02
CA ALA A 26 2.56 21.08 -1.15
C ALA A 26 1.87 22.38 -1.58
N GLY A 27 1.43 23.17 -0.60
CA GLY A 27 0.75 24.45 -0.81
C GLY A 27 -0.73 24.35 -1.18
N LEU A 28 -1.30 23.15 -1.28
CA LEU A 28 -2.71 22.95 -1.66
C LEU A 28 -3.68 23.33 -0.53
N GLY A 29 -3.28 23.14 0.73
CA GLY A 29 -4.17 23.19 1.88
C GLY A 29 -5.34 22.18 1.77
N LEU A 30 -6.29 22.28 2.70
CA LEU A 30 -7.49 21.43 2.66
C LEU A 30 -8.33 21.69 1.40
N GLU A 31 -8.50 22.96 1.01
CA GLU A 31 -9.32 23.34 -0.15
C GLU A 31 -8.75 22.79 -1.46
N GLY A 32 -7.44 22.91 -1.68
CA GLY A 32 -6.80 22.38 -2.89
C GLY A 32 -6.84 20.85 -2.94
N LEU A 33 -6.73 20.17 -1.80
CA LEU A 33 -6.86 18.72 -1.73
C LEU A 33 -8.29 18.22 -1.98
N GLN A 34 -9.31 19.04 -1.68
CA GLN A 34 -10.71 18.74 -1.97
C GLN A 34 -11.12 19.06 -3.42
N ARG A 35 -10.30 19.81 -4.16
CA ARG A 35 -10.52 20.12 -5.57
C ARG A 35 -9.84 19.10 -6.47
N ARG A 36 -10.40 18.89 -7.67
CA ARG A 36 -9.75 18.08 -8.71
C ARG A 36 -8.49 18.80 -9.19
N LEU A 37 -7.38 18.07 -9.31
CA LEU A 37 -6.19 18.60 -9.96
C LEU A 37 -6.43 18.81 -11.46
N PRO A 38 -6.03 19.97 -12.03
CA PRO A 38 -6.03 20.15 -13.47
C PRO A 38 -5.03 19.18 -14.14
N ALA A 39 -5.31 18.84 -15.40
CA ALA A 39 -4.33 18.15 -16.23
C ALA A 39 -3.21 19.15 -16.57
N PRO A 40 -1.93 18.75 -16.51
CA PRO A 40 -0.84 19.61 -16.92
C PRO A 40 -0.84 19.82 -18.44
N GLU A 41 -0.35 20.99 -18.88
CA GLU A 41 -0.22 21.33 -20.31
C GLU A 41 1.13 20.90 -20.89
N GLU A 42 2.16 20.82 -20.05
CA GLU A 42 3.52 20.42 -20.40
C GLU A 42 4.09 19.41 -19.40
N ILE A 43 5.23 18.78 -19.73
CA ILE A 43 5.90 17.81 -18.86
C ILE A 43 6.21 18.48 -17.52
N PRO A 44 5.62 18.05 -16.39
CA PRO A 44 5.75 18.79 -15.15
C PRO A 44 7.16 18.75 -14.60
N ALA A 45 7.60 19.88 -14.04
CA ALA A 45 8.81 19.93 -13.22
C ALA A 45 8.63 19.15 -11.91
N ALA A 46 9.75 18.84 -11.25
CA ALA A 46 9.81 18.09 -10.00
C ALA A 46 8.82 18.55 -8.92
N ASP A 47 8.68 19.87 -8.70
CA ASP A 47 7.79 20.39 -7.65
C ASP A 47 6.31 20.15 -7.96
N GLU A 48 5.90 20.21 -9.23
CA GLU A 48 4.55 19.86 -9.64
C GLU A 48 4.31 18.34 -9.54
N LEU A 49 5.27 17.50 -9.95
CA LEU A 49 5.17 16.04 -9.74
C LEU A 49 5.00 15.69 -8.26
N ARG A 50 5.76 16.35 -7.37
CA ARG A 50 5.61 16.20 -5.90
C ARG A 50 4.22 16.61 -5.43
N ARG A 51 3.72 17.79 -5.85
CA ARG A 51 2.38 18.28 -5.50
C ARG A 51 1.29 17.30 -5.93
N ARG A 52 1.38 16.79 -7.15
CA ARG A 52 0.46 15.78 -7.69
C ARG A 52 0.54 14.47 -6.91
N ALA A 53 1.74 14.00 -6.57
CA ALA A 53 1.94 12.80 -5.78
C ALA A 53 1.28 12.92 -4.40
N ILE A 54 1.44 14.07 -3.73
CA ILE A 54 0.81 14.37 -2.44
C ILE A 54 -0.71 14.36 -2.57
N TRP A 55 -1.27 15.04 -3.58
CA TRP A 55 -2.72 15.08 -3.82
C TRP A 55 -3.32 13.69 -4.06
N HIS A 56 -2.71 12.88 -4.93
CA HIS A 56 -3.21 11.53 -5.26
C HIS A 56 -3.12 10.57 -4.08
N ASN A 57 -2.10 10.70 -3.22
CA ASN A 57 -1.97 9.83 -2.05
C ASN A 57 -2.87 10.26 -0.88
N TRP A 58 -3.19 11.56 -0.74
CA TRP A 58 -4.28 12.02 0.13
C TRP A 58 -5.63 11.45 -0.31
N ASN A 59 -6.02 11.73 -1.56
CA ASN A 59 -7.33 11.31 -2.10
C ASN A 59 -7.45 9.80 -2.36
N GLY A 60 -6.32 9.08 -2.33
CA GLY A 60 -6.28 7.63 -2.43
C GLY A 60 -6.39 6.89 -1.09
N ILE A 61 -6.36 7.59 0.05
CA ILE A 61 -6.39 6.99 1.39
C ILE A 61 -7.48 7.62 2.27
N ALA A 62 -7.53 8.95 2.36
CA ALA A 62 -8.43 9.67 3.24
C ALA A 62 -9.72 10.12 2.52
N CYS A 63 -10.77 10.38 3.29
CA CYS A 63 -11.95 11.11 2.82
C CYS A 63 -11.99 12.49 3.46
N LEU A 64 -11.52 13.50 2.74
CA LEU A 64 -11.37 14.86 3.26
C LEU A 64 -12.70 15.63 3.38
N SER A 65 -13.80 15.08 2.87
CA SER A 65 -15.15 15.64 3.01
C SER A 65 -15.90 15.11 4.25
N ARG A 66 -15.36 14.07 4.92
CA ARG A 66 -15.87 13.53 6.19
C ARG A 66 -15.05 14.12 7.33
N ASP A 67 -15.62 14.23 8.53
CA ASP A 67 -14.91 14.76 9.71
C ASP A 67 -14.27 16.16 9.49
N PRO A 68 -15.03 17.18 9.04
CA PRO A 68 -14.46 18.47 8.64
C PRO A 68 -13.73 19.19 9.78
N LEU A 69 -14.09 18.95 11.04
CA LEU A 69 -13.37 19.52 12.19
C LEU A 69 -11.95 18.96 12.30
N LEU A 70 -11.79 17.64 12.13
CA LEU A 70 -10.47 17.00 12.14
C LEU A 70 -9.58 17.57 11.05
N TRP A 71 -10.08 17.63 9.80
CA TRP A 71 -9.25 18.11 8.70
C TRP A 71 -8.95 19.61 8.81
N ARG A 72 -9.89 20.43 9.30
CA ARG A 72 -9.61 21.84 9.59
C ARG A 72 -8.52 22.01 10.63
N GLU A 73 -8.47 21.14 11.64
CA GLU A 73 -7.39 21.15 12.64
C GLU A 73 -6.05 20.72 12.02
N VAL A 74 -6.03 19.63 11.26
CA VAL A 74 -4.82 19.11 10.60
C VAL A 74 -4.20 20.13 9.64
N PHE A 75 -5.04 20.86 8.89
CA PHE A 75 -4.63 21.86 7.90
C PHE A 75 -4.75 23.29 8.43
N ALA A 76 -4.81 23.50 9.75
CA ALA A 76 -4.98 24.83 10.34
C ALA A 76 -3.82 25.78 10.00
N ARG A 77 -2.62 25.22 9.77
CA ARG A 77 -1.41 25.96 9.37
C ARG A 77 -0.58 25.14 8.37
N PRO A 78 0.12 25.79 7.42
CA PRO A 78 1.14 25.13 6.62
C PRO A 78 2.25 24.54 7.49
N VAL A 79 2.93 23.50 6.98
CA VAL A 79 4.07 22.86 7.65
C VAL A 79 5.34 23.04 6.81
N PRO A 80 6.05 24.18 6.92
CA PRO A 80 7.32 24.38 6.23
C PRO A 80 8.40 23.47 6.83
N GLY A 81 9.47 23.21 6.06
CA GLY A 81 10.56 22.39 6.55
C GLY A 81 11.44 21.83 5.44
N ARG A 82 12.18 20.77 5.79
CA ARG A 82 13.14 20.13 4.89
C ARG A 82 12.68 18.72 4.54
N GLU A 83 12.96 18.33 3.31
CA GLU A 83 12.69 16.99 2.81
C GLU A 83 13.96 16.39 2.22
N TRP A 84 14.26 15.15 2.60
CA TRP A 84 15.35 14.36 2.07
C TRP A 84 14.77 13.16 1.33
N HIS A 85 15.33 12.83 0.18
CA HIS A 85 15.03 11.62 -0.57
C HIS A 85 16.30 10.80 -0.76
N ALA A 86 16.17 9.49 -0.61
CA ALA A 86 17.26 8.56 -0.87
C ALA A 86 16.78 7.23 -1.46
N LEU A 87 17.71 6.57 -2.14
CA LEU A 87 17.62 5.16 -2.52
C LEU A 87 18.53 4.35 -1.61
N LEU A 88 17.95 3.45 -0.82
CA LEU A 88 18.69 2.55 0.07
C LEU A 88 18.49 1.11 -0.39
N ARG A 89 19.58 0.34 -0.40
CA ARG A 89 19.52 -1.10 -0.69
C ARG A 89 19.35 -1.88 0.63
N PRO A 90 18.24 -2.64 0.82
CA PRO A 90 18.11 -3.53 1.97
C PRO A 90 19.20 -4.60 1.98
N PRO A 91 19.60 -5.12 3.15
CA PRO A 91 20.50 -6.26 3.22
C PRO A 91 20.01 -7.44 2.36
N GLY A 92 20.89 -7.95 1.49
CA GLY A 92 20.60 -9.07 0.59
C GLY A 92 19.59 -8.77 -0.53
N ALA A 93 19.30 -7.50 -0.82
CA ALA A 93 18.51 -7.08 -1.97
C ALA A 93 19.39 -6.51 -3.08
N GLU A 94 18.94 -6.60 -4.33
CA GLU A 94 19.63 -6.00 -5.47
C GLU A 94 19.09 -4.60 -5.78
N GLN A 95 17.76 -4.46 -5.75
CA GLN A 95 17.06 -3.22 -6.03
C GLN A 95 16.86 -2.40 -4.75
N PRO A 96 16.97 -1.07 -4.82
CA PRO A 96 16.72 -0.22 -3.66
C PRO A 96 15.22 0.01 -3.39
N HIS A 97 14.95 0.43 -2.17
CA HIS A 97 13.70 1.07 -1.79
C HIS A 97 13.89 2.58 -1.66
N ARG A 98 12.79 3.33 -1.82
CA ARG A 98 12.78 4.77 -1.53
C ARG A 98 12.70 4.99 -0.03
N VAL A 99 13.40 6.02 0.43
CA VAL A 99 13.28 6.62 1.75
C VAL A 99 13.09 8.11 1.60
N MET A 100 12.13 8.66 2.34
CA MET A 100 11.92 10.10 2.43
C MET A 100 11.86 10.51 3.90
N LEU A 101 12.70 11.45 4.32
CA LEU A 101 12.61 12.09 5.62
C LEU A 101 12.03 13.50 5.44
N GLN A 102 10.99 13.82 6.18
CA GLN A 102 10.39 15.15 6.27
C GLN A 102 10.62 15.69 7.68
N VAL A 103 11.27 16.84 7.81
CA VAL A 103 11.53 17.49 9.12
C VAL A 103 10.88 18.86 9.11
N PRO A 104 9.79 19.07 9.87
CA PRO A 104 9.14 20.36 9.96
C PRO A 104 10.05 21.37 10.69
N THR A 105 9.92 22.66 10.39
CA THR A 105 10.65 23.72 11.12
C THR A 105 10.36 23.72 12.63
N SER A 106 9.22 23.18 13.04
CA SER A 106 8.82 23.02 14.44
C SER A 106 9.43 21.81 15.15
N PHE A 107 10.32 21.05 14.50
CA PHE A 107 11.04 19.94 15.13
C PHE A 107 11.97 20.43 16.25
N ASP A 108 11.84 19.86 17.45
CA ASP A 108 12.69 20.19 18.59
C ASP A 108 13.80 19.14 18.78
N PRO A 109 15.07 19.46 18.46
CA PRO A 109 16.17 18.50 18.61
C PRO A 109 16.49 18.15 20.07
N ARG A 110 15.96 18.89 21.05
CA ARG A 110 16.11 18.59 22.49
C ARG A 110 15.17 17.47 22.94
N PHE A 111 14.05 17.31 22.24
CA PHE A 111 13.07 16.24 22.45
C PHE A 111 12.79 15.55 21.12
N PRO A 112 13.81 14.91 20.51
CA PRO A 112 13.73 14.46 19.14
C PRO A 112 12.72 13.32 18.99
N ARG A 113 11.70 13.55 18.15
CA ARG A 113 10.61 12.61 17.90
C ARG A 113 10.54 12.25 16.43
N LEU A 114 10.51 10.95 16.16
CA LEU A 114 10.42 10.37 14.82
C LEU A 114 9.13 9.55 14.68
N LEU A 115 8.42 9.75 13.57
CA LEU A 115 7.36 8.85 13.12
C LEU A 115 7.84 8.11 11.87
N ALA A 116 7.96 6.79 11.97
CA ALA A 116 8.31 5.93 10.86
C ALA A 116 7.06 5.36 10.19
N LEU A 117 6.97 5.51 8.88
CA LEU A 117 5.82 5.16 8.07
C LEU A 117 6.22 4.29 6.89
N ALA A 118 5.28 3.47 6.43
CA ALA A 118 5.47 2.62 5.28
C ALA A 118 4.22 2.61 4.39
N SER A 119 4.41 2.82 3.08
CA SER A 119 3.30 3.03 2.14
C SER A 119 2.31 1.88 2.05
N SER A 120 1.01 2.19 2.03
CA SER A 120 -0.04 1.18 1.77
C SER A 120 0.07 0.59 0.36
N GLY A 121 -0.38 -0.66 0.18
CA GLY A 121 -0.42 -1.32 -1.13
C GLY A 121 0.96 -1.35 -1.81
N SER A 122 0.97 -0.93 -3.07
CA SER A 122 2.17 -0.71 -3.88
C SER A 122 2.44 0.78 -4.14
N ARG A 123 1.83 1.69 -3.36
CA ARG A 123 1.96 3.14 -3.55
C ARG A 123 3.43 3.60 -3.47
N GLY A 124 3.69 4.75 -4.09
CA GLY A 124 4.99 5.43 -4.05
C GLY A 124 5.38 5.95 -2.67
N ILE A 125 6.46 6.73 -2.62
CA ILE A 125 7.07 7.21 -1.36
C ILE A 125 6.16 8.12 -0.53
N PHE A 126 5.23 8.84 -1.17
CA PHE A 126 4.20 9.65 -0.51
C PHE A 126 2.96 8.85 -0.08
N GLY A 127 2.98 7.51 -0.21
CA GLY A 127 1.83 6.63 0.03
C GLY A 127 1.27 6.62 1.45
N SER A 128 1.97 7.23 2.42
CA SER A 128 1.51 7.39 3.80
C SER A 128 1.30 8.86 4.19
N GLN A 129 1.16 9.77 3.23
CA GLN A 129 1.02 11.22 3.50
C GLN A 129 -0.11 11.52 4.50
N ALA A 130 -1.25 10.81 4.37
CA ALA A 130 -2.38 10.95 5.28
C ALA A 130 -2.09 10.45 6.72
N LEU A 131 -1.06 9.62 6.94
CA LEU A 131 -0.57 9.28 8.28
C LEU A 131 0.53 10.23 8.74
N ALA A 132 1.38 10.68 7.83
CA ALA A 132 2.46 11.64 8.08
C ALA A 132 1.92 12.94 8.68
N ALA A 133 0.72 13.35 8.25
CA ALA A 133 0.01 14.50 8.75
C ALA A 133 -0.12 14.57 10.27
N TRP A 134 -0.35 13.44 10.96
CA TRP A 134 -0.41 13.42 12.42
C TRP A 134 0.93 13.85 13.04
N GLY A 135 2.05 13.31 12.54
CA GLY A 135 3.39 13.61 13.05
C GLY A 135 3.86 15.01 12.68
N LEU A 136 3.74 15.38 11.40
CA LEU A 136 4.20 16.67 10.87
C LEU A 136 3.53 17.85 11.58
N SER A 137 2.21 17.78 11.80
CA SER A 137 1.45 18.82 12.52
C SER A 137 1.82 18.95 14.01
N ARG A 138 2.56 17.98 14.56
CA ARG A 138 2.96 17.90 15.98
C ARG A 138 4.48 18.04 16.18
N GLY A 139 5.21 18.47 15.15
CA GLY A 139 6.66 18.67 15.20
C GLY A 139 7.49 17.39 15.22
N TYR A 140 6.91 16.25 14.83
CA TYR A 140 7.69 15.02 14.61
C TYR A 140 8.43 15.15 13.28
N ALA A 141 9.69 14.71 13.25
CA ALA A 141 10.29 14.28 12.00
C ALA A 141 9.54 13.02 11.51
N VAL A 142 9.31 12.90 10.21
CA VAL A 142 8.58 11.77 9.63
C VAL A 142 9.42 11.09 8.56
N VAL A 143 9.73 9.81 8.75
CA VAL A 143 10.43 9.00 7.74
C VAL A 143 9.47 8.03 7.07
N ASN A 144 9.43 8.03 5.75
CA ASN A 144 8.61 7.15 4.92
C ASN A 144 9.48 6.17 4.13
N THR A 145 8.95 4.97 3.88
CA THR A 145 9.47 4.04 2.87
C THR A 145 8.35 3.50 1.97
N ASP A 146 8.65 3.33 0.68
CA ASP A 146 7.79 2.64 -0.29
C ASP A 146 7.83 1.10 -0.16
N LYS A 147 8.75 0.59 0.67
CA LYS A 147 9.02 -0.83 0.91
C LYS A 147 9.37 -1.61 -0.37
N ALA A 148 10.10 -0.99 -1.29
CA ALA A 148 10.52 -1.59 -2.56
C ALA A 148 9.36 -2.07 -3.46
N CYS A 149 8.19 -1.44 -3.36
CA CYS A 149 7.11 -1.63 -4.34
C CYS A 149 7.05 -0.42 -5.29
N GLY A 150 6.64 0.73 -4.77
CA GLY A 150 6.76 2.04 -5.41
C GLY A 150 6.01 2.25 -6.75
N THR A 151 5.97 3.50 -7.19
CA THR A 151 5.49 3.94 -8.51
C THR A 151 6.65 4.19 -9.48
N ASP A 152 7.76 3.50 -9.28
CA ASP A 152 8.98 3.55 -10.11
C ASP A 152 8.80 2.74 -11.40
N TRP A 153 7.86 3.19 -12.24
CA TRP A 153 7.49 2.47 -13.45
C TRP A 153 8.53 2.71 -14.54
N PHE A 154 9.06 1.62 -15.08
CA PHE A 154 10.09 1.63 -16.11
C PHE A 154 9.42 1.55 -17.49
N ASP A 155 9.72 2.52 -18.35
CA ASP A 155 9.24 2.57 -19.73
C ASP A 155 10.20 1.82 -20.65
N CYS A 156 9.74 0.72 -21.28
CA CYS A 156 10.63 -0.13 -22.08
C CYS A 156 11.04 0.49 -23.42
N ASP A 157 10.30 1.47 -23.94
CA ASP A 157 10.64 2.17 -25.18
C ASP A 157 11.70 3.26 -24.93
N ALA A 158 11.48 4.09 -23.92
CA ALA A 158 12.40 5.16 -23.56
C ALA A 158 13.60 4.69 -22.73
N LEU A 159 13.52 3.49 -22.13
CA LEU A 159 14.49 2.97 -21.16
C LEU A 159 14.70 3.91 -19.96
N THR A 160 13.63 4.60 -19.55
CA THR A 160 13.64 5.55 -18.43
C THR A 160 12.76 5.07 -17.28
N ALA A 161 13.06 5.56 -16.08
CA ALA A 161 12.17 5.48 -14.93
C ALA A 161 12.26 6.77 -14.11
N PRO A 162 11.37 7.01 -13.14
CA PRO A 162 11.43 8.19 -12.29
C PRO A 162 12.72 8.26 -11.46
N GLY A 163 13.40 9.41 -11.48
CA GLY A 163 14.50 9.76 -10.59
C GLY A 163 14.04 10.02 -9.16
N LEU A 164 14.92 10.53 -8.30
CA LEU A 164 14.60 10.81 -6.89
C LEU A 164 13.39 11.73 -6.72
N ASP A 165 13.28 12.77 -7.53
CA ASP A 165 12.22 13.78 -7.50
C ASP A 165 11.06 13.49 -8.46
N GLY A 166 11.03 12.29 -9.04
CA GLY A 166 9.96 11.85 -9.94
C GLY A 166 10.19 12.19 -11.41
N VAL A 167 11.14 13.07 -11.74
CA VAL A 167 11.46 13.40 -13.13
C VAL A 167 12.06 12.17 -13.83
N PRO A 168 11.57 11.78 -15.03
CA PRO A 168 12.12 10.62 -15.74
C PRO A 168 13.62 10.77 -16.03
N THR A 169 14.37 9.68 -15.87
CA THR A 169 15.81 9.61 -16.12
C THR A 169 16.22 8.25 -16.69
N ASP A 170 17.25 8.24 -17.52
CA ASP A 170 17.93 7.04 -18.03
C ASP A 170 19.15 6.63 -17.17
N ASP A 171 19.57 7.46 -16.21
CA ASP A 171 20.71 7.16 -15.33
C ASP A 171 20.33 6.04 -14.32
N PRO A 172 20.93 4.83 -14.43
CA PRO A 172 20.63 3.71 -13.55
C PRO A 172 20.87 4.00 -12.07
N ARG A 173 21.74 4.96 -11.74
CA ARG A 173 22.10 5.32 -10.35
C ARG A 173 21.00 6.13 -9.67
N LEU A 174 20.15 6.80 -10.44
CA LEU A 174 19.05 7.64 -9.93
C LEU A 174 17.70 6.91 -9.91
N ARG A 175 17.61 5.74 -10.56
CA ARG A 175 16.38 4.93 -10.64
C ARG A 175 16.28 3.99 -9.46
N ALA A 176 15.10 3.94 -8.85
CA ALA A 176 14.82 2.97 -7.80
C ALA A 176 14.58 1.55 -8.35
N PHE A 177 14.39 1.40 -9.67
CA PHE A 177 14.14 0.14 -10.35
C PHE A 177 14.97 0.05 -11.64
N ASN A 178 15.82 -0.96 -11.73
CA ASN A 178 16.63 -1.27 -12.90
C ASN A 178 16.35 -2.72 -13.34
N PRO A 179 15.31 -2.94 -14.18
CA PRO A 179 15.00 -4.27 -14.69
C PRO A 179 16.08 -4.80 -15.65
N THR A 180 16.19 -6.12 -15.72
CA THR A 180 17.02 -6.82 -16.70
C THR A 180 16.16 -7.41 -17.81
N GLY A 181 16.65 -7.45 -19.04
CA GLY A 181 15.95 -8.01 -20.20
C GLY A 181 15.45 -6.94 -21.17
N GLN A 182 14.82 -7.38 -22.25
CA GLN A 182 14.26 -6.51 -23.29
C GLN A 182 12.74 -6.60 -23.28
N GLY A 183 12.07 -5.47 -23.03
CA GLY A 183 10.62 -5.37 -23.09
C GLY A 183 10.12 -5.27 -24.53
N LYS A 184 8.82 -5.51 -24.73
CA LYS A 184 8.14 -5.27 -25.99
C LYS A 184 7.86 -3.78 -26.16
N ALA A 185 7.57 -3.37 -27.40
CA ALA A 185 7.16 -2.00 -27.69
C ALA A 185 5.93 -1.59 -26.85
N GLY A 186 5.99 -0.44 -26.20
CA GLY A 186 4.96 0.11 -25.32
C GLY A 186 4.80 -0.61 -23.99
N GLU A 187 5.67 -1.56 -23.66
CA GLU A 187 5.63 -2.29 -22.39
C GLU A 187 6.12 -1.41 -21.23
N VAL A 188 5.51 -1.60 -20.06
CA VAL A 188 5.87 -0.90 -18.83
C VAL A 188 6.13 -1.90 -17.74
N TRP A 189 7.29 -1.84 -17.10
CA TRP A 189 7.61 -2.72 -15.99
C TRP A 189 7.53 -2.00 -14.66
N ILE A 190 6.88 -2.63 -13.69
CA ILE A 190 6.83 -2.16 -12.31
C ILE A 190 7.70 -3.04 -11.40
N LYS A 191 8.43 -2.42 -10.47
CA LYS A 191 9.34 -3.08 -9.53
C LYS A 191 8.68 -4.21 -8.75
N HIS A 192 7.45 -4.00 -8.26
CA HIS A 192 6.73 -5.01 -7.48
C HIS A 192 6.60 -6.34 -8.24
N ALA A 193 6.31 -6.31 -9.55
CA ALA A 193 6.09 -7.52 -10.34
C ALA A 193 7.36 -8.02 -11.05
N HIS A 194 8.27 -7.12 -11.45
CA HIS A 194 9.34 -7.43 -12.42
C HIS A 194 10.76 -7.34 -11.85
N SER A 195 10.94 -7.16 -10.54
CA SER A 195 12.27 -6.96 -9.93
C SER A 195 13.13 -8.22 -9.80
N SER A 196 12.59 -9.42 -10.07
CA SER A 196 13.23 -10.72 -9.71
C SER A 196 13.44 -10.91 -8.19
N GLU A 197 12.88 -9.99 -7.41
CA GLU A 197 12.97 -9.99 -5.96
C GLU A 197 11.60 -10.27 -5.33
N HIS A 198 11.59 -10.44 -4.01
CA HIS A 198 10.38 -10.56 -3.22
C HIS A 198 10.29 -9.39 -2.23
N PRO A 199 9.81 -8.20 -2.65
CA PRO A 199 9.76 -7.02 -1.77
C PRO A 199 9.04 -7.26 -0.46
N GLU A 200 7.93 -8.01 -0.48
CA GLU A 200 7.13 -8.26 0.72
C GLU A 200 7.89 -8.95 1.85
N SER A 201 8.79 -9.90 1.57
CA SER A 201 9.57 -10.57 2.63
C SER A 201 10.53 -9.63 3.36
N ARG A 202 10.83 -8.46 2.79
CA ARG A 202 11.80 -7.48 3.32
C ARG A 202 11.16 -6.22 3.91
N TRP A 203 9.83 -6.11 3.91
CA TRP A 203 9.14 -4.88 4.35
C TRP A 203 9.57 -4.38 5.73
N GLY A 204 9.77 -5.27 6.72
CA GLY A 204 10.25 -4.89 8.04
C GLY A 204 11.67 -4.31 8.02
N ALA A 205 12.57 -4.93 7.24
CA ALA A 205 13.94 -4.47 7.07
C ALA A 205 14.02 -3.08 6.42
N CYS A 206 13.16 -2.79 5.43
CA CYS A 206 13.09 -1.46 4.82
C CYS A 206 12.68 -0.38 5.83
N VAL A 207 11.71 -0.66 6.72
CA VAL A 207 11.30 0.27 7.78
C VAL A 207 12.44 0.51 8.77
N SER A 208 13.05 -0.55 9.27
CA SER A 208 14.22 -0.49 10.15
C SER A 208 15.39 0.29 9.54
N GLN A 209 15.69 0.08 8.26
CA GLN A 209 16.73 0.80 7.55
C GLN A 209 16.39 2.29 7.40
N ALA A 210 15.14 2.61 7.08
CA ALA A 210 14.66 4.00 7.01
C ALA A 210 14.78 4.72 8.36
N VAL A 211 14.41 4.07 9.47
CA VAL A 211 14.56 4.61 10.83
C VAL A 211 16.03 4.92 11.15
N ARG A 212 16.95 3.99 10.88
CA ARG A 212 18.38 4.22 11.10
C ARG A 212 18.92 5.38 10.26
N GLN A 213 18.53 5.44 8.99
CA GLN A 213 18.96 6.51 8.09
C GLN A 213 18.41 7.88 8.52
N ALA A 214 17.16 7.95 8.96
CA ALA A 214 16.58 9.18 9.48
C ALA A 214 17.33 9.69 10.72
N TRP A 215 17.64 8.80 11.67
CA TRP A 215 18.42 9.18 12.84
C TRP A 215 19.84 9.59 12.50
N ALA A 216 20.47 8.99 11.48
CA ALA A 216 21.77 9.41 10.99
C ALA A 216 21.71 10.85 10.44
N TRP A 217 20.77 11.15 9.53
CA TRP A 217 20.61 12.50 8.98
C TRP A 217 20.28 13.54 10.05
N LEU A 218 19.39 13.22 11.00
CA LEU A 218 19.06 14.12 12.10
C LEU A 218 20.28 14.41 12.99
N SER A 219 21.08 13.39 13.30
CA SER A 219 22.29 13.53 14.12
C SER A 219 23.41 14.30 13.41
N GLU A 220 23.44 14.30 12.07
CA GLU A 220 24.35 15.14 11.28
C GLU A 220 23.96 16.63 11.32
N GLN A 221 22.67 16.94 11.47
CA GLN A 221 22.16 18.31 11.48
C GLN A 221 22.05 18.92 12.88
N HIS A 222 21.99 18.10 13.92
CA HIS A 222 21.75 18.55 15.29
C HIS A 222 22.62 17.79 16.29
N GLU A 223 23.31 18.55 17.15
CA GLU A 223 24.06 17.98 18.27
C GLU A 223 23.10 17.39 19.32
N GLY A 224 23.48 16.26 19.95
CA GLY A 224 22.78 15.73 21.13
C GLY A 224 21.61 14.76 20.89
N ILE A 225 21.27 14.40 19.65
CA ILE A 225 20.10 13.57 19.28
C ILE A 225 20.07 12.11 19.83
N GLY A 226 21.05 11.68 20.63
CA GLY A 226 21.17 10.28 21.09
C GLY A 226 20.51 9.89 22.43
N ARG A 227 20.22 10.83 23.34
CA ARG A 227 19.94 10.50 24.76
C ARG A 227 18.46 10.43 25.17
N ASN A 228 17.55 10.97 24.36
CA ASN A 228 16.13 11.06 24.70
C ASN A 228 15.23 11.06 23.45
N ARG A 229 15.49 10.12 22.54
CA ARG A 229 14.74 10.02 21.28
C ARG A 229 13.53 9.11 21.43
N LEU A 230 12.44 9.46 20.77
CA LEU A 230 11.24 8.65 20.65
C LEU A 230 10.98 8.32 19.18
N THR A 231 10.79 7.05 18.87
CA THR A 231 10.39 6.57 17.54
C THR A 231 9.09 5.80 17.64
N LEU A 232 8.05 6.32 17.01
CA LEU A 232 6.80 5.60 16.79
C LEU A 232 6.77 5.08 15.36
N ALA A 233 6.22 3.88 15.12
CA ALA A 233 5.99 3.38 13.78
C ALA A 233 4.50 3.20 13.50
N ALA A 234 4.03 3.63 12.33
CA ALA A 234 2.63 3.47 11.95
C ALA A 234 2.45 3.09 10.49
N GLY A 235 1.38 2.36 10.20
CA GLY A 235 1.08 1.97 8.83
C GLY A 235 -0.34 1.44 8.64
N LEU A 236 -0.83 1.58 7.41
CA LEU A 236 -2.13 1.07 6.96
C LEU A 236 -1.91 -0.06 5.95
N SER A 237 -2.73 -1.12 5.97
CA SER A 237 -2.69 -2.20 4.97
C SER A 237 -1.33 -2.91 4.95
N ASN A 238 -0.68 -3.01 3.78
CA ASN A 238 0.70 -3.48 3.65
C ASN A 238 1.70 -2.68 4.50
N GLY A 239 1.46 -1.38 4.69
CA GLY A 239 2.24 -0.53 5.59
C GLY A 239 2.12 -0.98 7.05
N GLY A 240 0.92 -1.35 7.47
CA GLY A 240 0.65 -1.91 8.80
C GLY A 240 1.40 -3.23 9.02
N ALA A 241 1.44 -4.10 8.00
CA ALA A 241 2.23 -5.33 8.05
C ALA A 241 3.74 -5.06 8.16
N ALA A 242 4.24 -4.04 7.46
CA ALA A 242 5.66 -3.68 7.49
C ALA A 242 6.10 -3.17 8.87
N VAL A 243 5.33 -2.29 9.50
CA VAL A 243 5.67 -1.78 10.83
C VAL A 243 5.54 -2.86 11.91
N LEU A 244 4.59 -3.80 11.78
CA LEU A 244 4.53 -4.97 12.67
C LEU A 244 5.74 -5.90 12.49
N ARG A 245 6.22 -6.08 11.25
CA ARG A 245 7.45 -6.86 10.97
C ARG A 245 8.72 -6.15 11.48
N ALA A 246 8.70 -4.82 11.61
CA ALA A 246 9.81 -4.03 12.16
C ALA A 246 9.74 -3.84 13.68
N ALA A 247 8.64 -4.24 14.35
CA ALA A 247 8.38 -3.91 15.75
C ALA A 247 9.50 -4.34 16.74
N ALA A 248 10.22 -5.42 16.42
CA ALA A 248 11.33 -5.92 17.23
C ALA A 248 12.59 -5.03 17.17
N ASP A 249 12.69 -4.11 16.21
CA ASP A 249 13.84 -3.21 16.09
C ASP A 249 13.96 -2.31 17.34
N PRO A 250 15.08 -2.33 18.09
CA PRO A 250 15.23 -1.54 19.31
C PRO A 250 15.17 -0.03 19.07
N ALA A 251 15.31 0.45 17.83
CA ALA A 251 15.13 1.85 17.48
C ALA A 251 13.66 2.27 17.36
N ILE A 252 12.69 1.36 17.51
CA ILE A 252 11.24 1.63 17.48
C ILE A 252 10.66 1.35 18.87
N ASP A 253 10.00 2.35 19.46
CA ASP A 253 9.48 2.29 20.84
C ASP A 253 8.03 1.79 20.90
N GLY A 254 7.23 2.08 19.87
CA GLY A 254 5.83 1.66 19.82
C GLY A 254 5.26 1.63 18.40
N VAL A 255 4.18 0.86 18.21
CA VAL A 255 3.61 0.60 16.88
C VAL A 255 2.10 0.83 16.84
N VAL A 256 1.60 1.47 15.78
CA VAL A 256 0.18 1.53 15.42
C VAL A 256 -0.04 0.93 14.03
N ALA A 257 -0.72 -0.20 13.96
CA ALA A 257 -1.01 -0.90 12.70
C ALA A 257 -2.50 -0.90 12.40
N ALA A 258 -2.89 -0.26 11.29
CA ALA A 258 -4.27 -0.17 10.83
C ALA A 258 -4.53 -1.12 9.65
N ALA A 259 -5.63 -1.87 9.71
CA ALA A 259 -6.02 -2.89 8.75
C ALA A 259 -4.84 -3.71 8.19
N PRO A 260 -3.91 -4.21 9.04
CA PRO A 260 -2.62 -4.69 8.55
C PRO A 260 -2.81 -5.95 7.71
N ASN A 261 -2.18 -6.00 6.53
CA ASN A 261 -2.11 -7.21 5.69
C ASN A 261 -1.02 -8.16 6.18
N VAL A 262 -1.25 -8.72 7.37
CA VAL A 262 -0.29 -9.57 8.09
C VAL A 262 -0.62 -11.05 7.89
N TYR A 263 0.42 -11.86 7.66
CA TYR A 263 0.31 -13.33 7.59
C TYR A 263 0.93 -14.01 8.81
N VAL A 264 0.10 -14.77 9.53
CA VAL A 264 0.51 -15.57 10.69
C VAL A 264 0.38 -17.05 10.37
N ARG A 265 1.51 -17.76 10.32
CA ARG A 265 1.55 -19.20 10.10
C ARG A 265 0.73 -19.94 11.17
N GLY A 266 -0.09 -20.90 10.73
CA GLY A 266 -0.91 -21.73 11.62
C GLY A 266 -2.17 -21.07 12.18
N GLY A 267 -2.46 -19.81 11.86
CA GLY A 267 -3.66 -19.12 12.37
C GLY A 267 -4.31 -18.12 11.41
N GLY A 268 -3.59 -17.61 10.41
CA GLY A 268 -4.09 -16.70 9.38
C GLY A 268 -3.92 -17.24 7.95
N ARG A 269 -4.29 -16.43 6.95
CA ARG A 269 -4.14 -16.75 5.53
C ARG A 269 -3.25 -15.69 4.87
N SER A 270 -2.33 -16.10 4.01
CA SER A 270 -1.58 -15.15 3.19
C SER A 270 -2.52 -14.43 2.22
N PHE A 271 -2.20 -13.16 1.89
CA PHE A 271 -2.97 -12.38 0.91
C PHE A 271 -3.18 -13.13 -0.39
N PHE A 272 -2.09 -13.66 -0.96
CA PHE A 272 -2.13 -14.41 -2.20
C PHE A 272 -3.13 -15.58 -2.18
N HIS A 273 -3.21 -16.31 -1.07
CA HIS A 273 -4.09 -17.48 -0.98
C HIS A 273 -5.57 -17.09 -1.02
N TYR A 274 -5.99 -16.06 -0.27
CA TYR A 274 -7.39 -15.63 -0.33
C TYR A 274 -7.70 -14.74 -1.54
N ALA A 275 -6.70 -14.07 -2.12
CA ALA A 275 -6.85 -13.33 -3.37
C ALA A 275 -7.08 -14.27 -4.56
N GLN A 276 -6.37 -15.41 -4.64
CA GLN A 276 -6.63 -16.45 -5.64
C GLN A 276 -8.07 -16.99 -5.52
N GLU A 277 -8.51 -17.30 -4.29
CA GLU A 277 -9.88 -17.74 -4.03
C GLU A 277 -10.91 -16.68 -4.45
N ALA A 278 -10.69 -15.42 -4.06
CA ALA A 278 -11.59 -14.32 -4.39
C ALA A 278 -11.64 -14.03 -5.89
N ALA A 279 -10.51 -14.10 -6.60
CA ALA A 279 -10.46 -13.95 -8.05
C ALA A 279 -11.34 -14.97 -8.79
N LEU A 280 -11.47 -16.19 -8.23
CA LEU A 280 -12.31 -17.23 -8.81
C LEU A 280 -13.78 -17.06 -8.41
N TRP A 281 -14.08 -16.83 -7.14
CA TRP A 281 -15.43 -17.02 -6.60
C TRP A 281 -16.15 -15.74 -6.19
N MET A 282 -15.42 -14.66 -5.90
CA MET A 282 -16.03 -13.41 -5.43
C MET A 282 -17.01 -12.80 -6.44
N PRO A 283 -16.73 -12.73 -7.77
CA PRO A 283 -17.68 -12.18 -8.73
C PRO A 283 -19.05 -12.87 -8.70
N LEU A 284 -19.08 -14.22 -8.68
CA LEU A 284 -20.33 -14.97 -8.57
C LEU A 284 -21.02 -14.78 -7.22
N ALA A 285 -20.25 -14.76 -6.13
CA ALA A 285 -20.82 -14.56 -4.79
C ALA A 285 -21.51 -13.19 -4.66
N GLN A 286 -20.93 -12.14 -5.25
CA GLN A 286 -21.48 -10.78 -5.24
C GLN A 286 -22.85 -10.65 -5.94
N ALA A 287 -23.15 -11.55 -6.88
CA ALA A 287 -24.42 -11.62 -7.59
C ALA A 287 -25.48 -12.51 -6.90
N ASP A 288 -25.18 -13.10 -5.74
CA ASP A 288 -26.20 -13.79 -4.94
C ASP A 288 -27.18 -12.77 -4.31
N ARG A 289 -28.48 -13.04 -4.42
CA ARG A 289 -29.55 -12.16 -3.88
C ARG A 289 -29.40 -11.82 -2.40
N ARG A 290 -28.71 -12.64 -1.59
CA ARG A 290 -28.45 -12.34 -0.17
C ARG A 290 -27.51 -11.16 0.05
N LEU A 291 -26.81 -10.72 -0.98
CA LEU A 291 -25.98 -9.52 -0.95
C LEU A 291 -26.64 -8.34 -1.68
N ARG A 292 -27.88 -8.47 -2.17
CA ARG A 292 -28.55 -7.41 -2.94
C ARG A 292 -28.54 -6.07 -2.22
N ASP A 293 -28.95 -6.08 -0.96
CA ASP A 293 -29.19 -4.85 -0.18
C ASP A 293 -27.93 -4.35 0.56
N VAL A 294 -26.75 -4.87 0.21
CA VAL A 294 -25.49 -4.37 0.77
C VAL A 294 -25.24 -2.95 0.25
N PRO A 295 -25.02 -1.95 1.14
CA PRO A 295 -24.75 -0.58 0.71
C PRO A 295 -23.43 -0.45 -0.04
N THR A 296 -23.52 0.02 -1.28
CA THR A 296 -22.42 0.06 -2.27
C THR A 296 -22.70 1.17 -3.28
N PRO A 297 -21.67 1.77 -3.90
CA PRO A 297 -21.89 2.74 -4.98
C PRO A 297 -22.21 2.07 -6.32
N LEU A 298 -22.07 0.75 -6.42
CA LEU A 298 -22.33 0.00 -7.65
C LEU A 298 -23.68 -0.73 -7.60
N PRO A 299 -24.63 -0.41 -8.50
CA PRO A 299 -25.93 -1.07 -8.56
C PRO A 299 -25.81 -2.59 -8.69
N PHE A 300 -26.71 -3.32 -8.02
CA PHE A 300 -26.68 -4.79 -8.01
C PHE A 300 -26.80 -5.40 -9.42
N ASP A 301 -27.56 -4.78 -10.33
CA ASP A 301 -27.72 -5.28 -11.69
C ASP A 301 -26.42 -5.18 -12.50
N GLN A 302 -25.62 -4.13 -12.30
CA GLN A 302 -24.30 -4.01 -12.91
C GLN A 302 -23.36 -5.11 -12.40
N VAL A 303 -23.37 -5.38 -11.09
CA VAL A 303 -22.60 -6.48 -10.48
C VAL A 303 -23.03 -7.82 -11.08
N LYS A 304 -24.34 -8.04 -11.25
CA LYS A 304 -24.88 -9.26 -11.84
C LYS A 304 -24.42 -9.43 -13.29
N GLN A 305 -24.42 -8.38 -14.10
CA GLN A 305 -23.94 -8.41 -15.49
C GLN A 305 -22.45 -8.81 -15.56
N MET A 306 -21.60 -8.22 -14.71
CA MET A 306 -20.19 -8.60 -14.64
C MET A 306 -20.01 -10.07 -14.20
N ALA A 307 -20.82 -10.52 -13.23
CA ALA A 307 -20.80 -11.90 -12.76
C ALA A 307 -21.28 -12.90 -13.83
N GLU A 308 -22.21 -12.54 -14.71
CA GLU A 308 -22.67 -13.38 -15.82
C GLU A 308 -21.54 -13.63 -16.83
N GLN A 309 -20.72 -12.62 -17.14
CA GLN A 309 -19.52 -12.79 -17.98
C GLN A 309 -18.50 -13.72 -17.32
N HIS A 310 -18.23 -13.50 -16.02
CA HIS A 310 -17.32 -14.35 -15.25
C HIS A 310 -17.82 -15.79 -15.13
N TYR A 311 -19.14 -16.00 -15.00
CA TYR A 311 -19.78 -17.31 -15.01
C TYR A 311 -19.53 -18.06 -16.31
N GLN A 312 -19.68 -17.42 -17.47
CA GLN A 312 -19.38 -18.08 -18.75
C GLN A 312 -17.92 -18.47 -18.84
N ALA A 313 -17.00 -17.59 -18.44
CA ALA A 313 -15.58 -17.90 -18.41
C ALA A 313 -15.23 -19.07 -17.46
N LEU A 314 -15.88 -19.16 -16.29
CA LEU A 314 -15.73 -20.30 -15.38
C LEU A 314 -16.29 -21.61 -15.95
N ARG A 315 -17.40 -21.55 -16.70
CA ARG A 315 -17.98 -22.72 -17.40
C ARG A 315 -17.05 -23.21 -18.50
N GLU A 316 -16.59 -22.32 -19.36
CA GLU A 316 -15.61 -22.63 -20.42
C GLU A 316 -14.29 -23.15 -19.84
N ALA A 317 -13.90 -22.67 -18.65
CA ALA A 317 -12.74 -23.17 -17.91
C ALA A 317 -12.94 -24.57 -17.32
N GLY A 318 -14.16 -25.12 -17.33
CA GLY A 318 -14.49 -26.40 -16.68
C GLY A 318 -14.44 -26.35 -15.16
N LEU A 319 -14.65 -25.17 -14.56
CA LEU A 319 -14.58 -24.96 -13.11
C LEU A 319 -15.96 -24.95 -12.41
N LEU A 320 -17.02 -25.27 -13.15
CA LEU A 320 -18.40 -25.36 -12.67
C LEU A 320 -19.05 -26.67 -13.12
N ASP A 321 -19.79 -27.31 -12.21
CA ASP A 321 -20.38 -28.64 -12.41
C ASP A 321 -21.78 -28.57 -13.07
N GLY A 322 -21.88 -27.91 -14.23
CA GLY A 322 -23.16 -27.80 -14.98
C GLY A 322 -24.26 -27.01 -14.27
N GLU A 323 -23.94 -26.35 -13.15
CA GLU A 323 -24.86 -25.53 -12.36
C GLU A 323 -25.41 -24.36 -13.18
N SER A 324 -26.69 -24.00 -12.97
CA SER A 324 -27.25 -22.71 -13.46
C SER A 324 -26.55 -21.52 -12.80
N PHE A 325 -26.60 -20.33 -13.43
CA PHE A 325 -26.01 -19.10 -12.88
C PHE A 325 -26.39 -18.84 -11.42
N ASN A 326 -27.68 -18.98 -11.07
CA ASN A 326 -28.16 -18.78 -9.71
C ASN A 326 -27.68 -19.85 -8.72
N GLN A 327 -27.45 -21.09 -9.18
CA GLN A 327 -26.84 -22.14 -8.36
C GLN A 327 -25.35 -21.86 -8.13
N ALA A 328 -24.63 -21.45 -9.18
CA ALA A 328 -23.22 -21.08 -9.10
C ALA A 328 -22.97 -19.90 -8.14
N CYS A 329 -23.81 -18.84 -8.18
CA CYS A 329 -23.75 -17.73 -7.23
C CYS A 329 -23.91 -18.19 -5.77
N ARG A 330 -24.90 -19.06 -5.50
CA ARG A 330 -25.11 -19.66 -4.17
C ARG A 330 -23.93 -20.53 -3.73
N SER A 331 -23.38 -21.31 -4.66
CA SER A 331 -22.25 -22.21 -4.41
C SER A 331 -20.99 -21.42 -4.06
N ALA A 332 -20.68 -20.39 -4.85
CA ALA A 332 -19.56 -19.46 -4.61
C ALA A 332 -19.68 -18.75 -3.26
N LEU A 333 -20.86 -18.20 -2.93
CA LEU A 333 -21.10 -17.57 -1.63
C LEU A 333 -20.90 -18.56 -0.46
N ARG A 334 -21.39 -19.79 -0.59
CA ARG A 334 -21.18 -20.85 0.42
C ARG A 334 -19.70 -21.22 0.55
N ARG A 335 -18.97 -21.32 -0.56
CA ARG A 335 -17.53 -21.62 -0.57
C ARG A 335 -16.75 -20.55 0.20
N LEU A 336 -16.95 -19.28 -0.11
CA LEU A 336 -16.28 -18.17 0.58
C LEU A 336 -16.63 -18.12 2.08
N ARG A 337 -17.90 -18.31 2.45
CA ARG A 337 -18.27 -18.36 3.87
C ARG A 337 -17.60 -19.52 4.60
N ARG A 338 -17.52 -20.70 3.97
CA ARG A 338 -16.82 -21.88 4.54
C ARG A 338 -15.32 -21.66 4.71
N SER A 339 -14.70 -20.85 3.85
CA SER A 339 -13.29 -20.48 3.97
C SER A 339 -13.03 -19.29 4.91
N GLY A 340 -14.08 -18.81 5.59
CA GLY A 340 -14.00 -17.85 6.70
C GLY A 340 -14.28 -16.39 6.34
N TRP A 341 -14.76 -16.11 5.12
CA TRP A 341 -15.22 -14.76 4.77
C TRP A 341 -16.48 -14.41 5.58
N THR A 342 -16.46 -13.27 6.27
CA THR A 342 -17.60 -12.80 7.07
C THR A 342 -18.66 -12.17 6.17
N GLN A 343 -19.91 -12.08 6.66
CA GLN A 343 -20.98 -11.40 5.93
C GLN A 343 -20.63 -9.92 5.67
N ALA A 344 -20.08 -9.24 6.68
CA ALA A 344 -19.62 -7.86 6.58
C ALA A 344 -18.52 -7.69 5.53
N GLY A 345 -17.48 -8.53 5.58
CA GLY A 345 -16.39 -8.52 4.60
C GLY A 345 -16.87 -8.82 3.18
N LEU A 346 -17.77 -9.80 3.00
CA LEU A 346 -18.38 -10.09 1.71
C LEU A 346 -19.18 -8.90 1.17
N GLY A 347 -19.92 -8.20 2.03
CA GLY A 347 -20.61 -6.99 1.61
C GLY A 347 -19.65 -5.89 1.13
N ALA A 348 -18.60 -5.61 1.90
CA ALA A 348 -17.62 -4.59 1.56
C ALA A 348 -16.73 -4.97 0.35
N ALA A 349 -16.51 -6.27 0.10
CA ALA A 349 -15.68 -6.77 -1.00
C ALA A 349 -16.22 -6.43 -2.40
N ARG A 350 -17.45 -5.90 -2.50
CA ARG A 350 -18.04 -5.46 -3.77
C ARG A 350 -17.19 -4.43 -4.50
N LEU A 351 -16.60 -3.47 -3.79
CA LEU A 351 -15.69 -2.49 -4.41
C LEU A 351 -14.45 -3.16 -4.99
N SER A 352 -13.76 -3.98 -4.20
CA SER A 352 -12.57 -4.71 -4.65
C SER A 352 -12.87 -5.62 -5.85
N THR A 353 -14.07 -6.21 -5.88
CA THR A 353 -14.51 -7.08 -6.99
C THR A 353 -14.78 -6.28 -8.26
N ALA A 354 -15.45 -5.14 -8.13
CA ALA A 354 -15.83 -4.35 -9.29
C ALA A 354 -14.65 -3.62 -9.97
N PHE A 355 -13.62 -3.28 -9.19
CA PHE A 355 -12.34 -2.79 -9.74
C PHE A 355 -11.42 -3.92 -10.21
N ASP A 356 -11.90 -5.17 -10.25
CA ASP A 356 -11.12 -6.37 -10.57
C ASP A 356 -9.81 -6.48 -9.78
N PHE A 357 -9.83 -5.99 -8.53
CA PHE A 357 -8.63 -5.87 -7.71
C PHE A 357 -7.99 -7.22 -7.44
N TRP A 358 -8.80 -8.27 -7.25
CA TRP A 358 -8.29 -9.62 -6.98
C TRP A 358 -7.42 -10.12 -8.13
N PHE A 359 -7.89 -9.96 -9.37
CA PHE A 359 -7.14 -10.41 -10.53
C PHE A 359 -5.92 -9.51 -10.78
N ALA A 360 -6.08 -8.18 -10.69
CA ALA A 360 -5.00 -7.21 -10.79
C ALA A 360 -3.88 -7.48 -9.77
N ALA A 361 -4.23 -7.75 -8.51
CA ALA A 361 -3.26 -8.08 -7.48
C ALA A 361 -2.53 -9.39 -7.78
N MET A 362 -3.22 -10.42 -8.30
CA MET A 362 -2.57 -11.67 -8.69
C MET A 362 -1.51 -11.47 -9.80
N GLN A 363 -1.67 -10.47 -10.68
CA GLN A 363 -0.65 -10.16 -11.70
C GLN A 363 0.63 -9.57 -11.11
N ALA A 364 0.57 -8.85 -9.99
CA ALA A 364 1.77 -8.35 -9.33
C ALA A 364 2.37 -9.38 -8.37
N TYR A 365 1.53 -10.05 -7.57
CA TYR A 365 2.01 -10.94 -6.50
C TYR A 365 2.51 -12.28 -7.01
N THR A 366 1.97 -12.82 -8.11
CA THR A 366 2.44 -14.11 -8.67
C THR A 366 3.92 -14.05 -9.05
N PRO A 367 4.38 -13.12 -9.92
CA PRO A 367 5.78 -13.06 -10.30
C PRO A 367 6.68 -12.59 -9.16
N ALA A 368 6.18 -11.77 -8.23
CA ALA A 368 6.94 -11.35 -7.04
C ALA A 368 7.24 -12.53 -6.09
N LEU A 369 6.23 -13.33 -5.76
CA LEU A 369 6.37 -14.49 -4.87
C LEU A 369 7.23 -15.60 -5.51
N ALA A 370 7.09 -15.80 -6.82
CA ALA A 370 7.87 -16.78 -7.57
C ALA A 370 9.21 -16.23 -8.11
N ARG A 371 9.51 -14.94 -7.89
CA ARG A 371 10.73 -14.24 -8.32
C ARG A 371 11.03 -14.38 -9.83
N LEU A 372 10.00 -14.20 -10.66
CA LEU A 372 10.08 -14.45 -12.11
C LEU A 372 10.78 -13.35 -12.91
N GLY A 373 10.96 -12.16 -12.32
CA GLY A 373 11.56 -11.03 -13.03
C GLY A 373 10.72 -10.57 -14.22
N THR A 374 11.39 -10.34 -15.34
CA THR A 374 10.79 -9.92 -16.62
C THR A 374 10.41 -11.09 -17.52
N SER A 375 10.45 -12.33 -17.00
CA SER A 375 10.03 -13.53 -17.73
C SER A 375 8.55 -13.49 -18.12
N ALA A 376 8.15 -14.33 -19.08
CA ALA A 376 6.76 -14.43 -19.52
C ALA A 376 5.80 -14.67 -18.33
N HIS A 377 4.77 -13.84 -18.22
CA HIS A 377 3.86 -13.88 -17.08
C HIS A 377 3.01 -15.18 -17.07
N PRO A 378 2.92 -15.92 -15.95
CA PRO A 378 2.18 -17.19 -15.88
C PRO A 378 0.70 -17.08 -16.28
N LEU A 379 0.08 -15.93 -15.99
CA LEU A 379 -1.30 -15.61 -16.34
C LEU A 379 -1.45 -14.86 -17.69
N GLY A 380 -0.38 -14.80 -18.49
CA GLY A 380 -0.36 -14.16 -19.80
C GLY A 380 -0.63 -12.65 -19.78
N ALA A 381 -0.25 -11.98 -18.69
CA ALA A 381 -0.38 -10.54 -18.53
C ALA A 381 0.86 -9.82 -19.06
N HIS A 382 0.63 -8.66 -19.67
CA HIS A 382 1.65 -7.68 -20.03
C HIS A 382 1.12 -6.29 -19.67
N TYR A 383 1.96 -5.42 -19.13
CA TYR A 383 1.57 -4.06 -18.77
C TYR A 383 2.00 -3.11 -19.88
N CYS A 384 1.10 -2.24 -20.33
CA CYS A 384 1.40 -1.30 -21.40
C CYS A 384 0.77 0.07 -21.12
N GLY A 385 1.40 1.14 -21.60
CA GLY A 385 0.75 2.46 -21.67
C GLY A 385 -0.47 2.44 -22.60
N GLN A 386 -1.46 3.29 -22.36
CA GLN A 386 -2.53 3.50 -23.33
C GLN A 386 -1.98 4.33 -24.50
N THR A 387 -2.29 3.89 -25.72
CA THR A 387 -1.83 4.53 -26.95
C THR A 387 -2.82 5.58 -27.49
N GLU A 388 -3.91 5.88 -26.76
CA GLU A 388 -5.10 6.57 -27.30
C GLU A 388 -5.46 7.87 -26.57
N SER A 389 -4.47 8.66 -26.14
CA SER A 389 -4.74 10.01 -25.63
C SER A 389 -4.24 11.07 -26.60
N SER A 390 -5.01 12.15 -26.75
CA SER A 390 -4.62 13.37 -27.48
C SER A 390 -3.49 14.15 -26.81
N SER A 391 -3.10 13.79 -25.57
CA SER A 391 -1.91 14.34 -24.91
C SER A 391 -0.63 13.70 -25.45
N PRO A 392 0.48 14.46 -25.59
CA PRO A 392 1.74 13.89 -26.04
C PRO A 392 2.18 12.70 -25.17
N ALA A 393 2.60 11.59 -25.78
CA ALA A 393 3.01 10.39 -25.05
C ALA A 393 4.12 10.66 -24.01
N GLY A 394 4.97 11.68 -24.21
CA GLY A 394 5.95 12.11 -23.20
C GLY A 394 5.34 12.66 -21.91
N LEU A 395 4.23 13.40 -22.01
CA LEU A 395 3.54 14.01 -20.88
C LEU A 395 2.93 12.96 -19.96
N ILE A 396 2.17 12.02 -20.52
CA ILE A 396 1.49 10.98 -19.75
C ILE A 396 2.51 10.08 -19.03
N ARG A 397 3.61 9.73 -19.72
CA ARG A 397 4.69 8.92 -19.15
C ARG A 397 5.30 9.60 -17.92
N ALA A 398 5.50 10.91 -17.95
CA ALA A 398 6.05 11.67 -16.83
C ALA A 398 5.14 11.68 -15.59
N LEU A 399 3.83 11.46 -15.76
CA LEU A 399 2.84 11.48 -14.67
C LEU A 399 2.68 10.14 -13.94
N ARG A 400 3.19 9.04 -14.48
CA ARG A 400 3.02 7.69 -13.91
C ARG A 400 3.47 7.59 -12.45
N TRP A 401 4.56 8.29 -12.12
CA TRP A 401 5.12 8.31 -10.76
C TRP A 401 4.22 9.02 -9.76
N SER A 402 3.69 10.19 -10.12
CA SER A 402 2.89 11.04 -9.24
C SER A 402 1.44 10.59 -9.14
N ASP A 403 0.85 10.19 -10.26
CA ASP A 403 -0.59 9.94 -10.38
C ASP A 403 -0.93 8.45 -10.12
N GLY A 404 0.09 7.58 -10.15
CA GLY A 404 -0.03 6.14 -9.94
C GLY A 404 -0.25 5.73 -8.49
N ALA A 405 -1.04 4.66 -8.29
CA ALA A 405 -1.17 3.98 -7.00
C ALA A 405 -0.22 2.76 -6.86
N GLY A 406 0.55 2.46 -7.91
CA GLY A 406 1.53 1.37 -7.97
C GLY A 406 0.95 -0.03 -8.25
N ILE A 407 -0.37 -0.16 -8.33
CA ILE A 407 -1.06 -1.35 -8.87
C ILE A 407 -1.61 -0.98 -10.25
N VAL A 408 -1.51 -1.91 -11.19
CA VAL A 408 -2.03 -1.79 -12.56
C VAL A 408 -3.40 -2.49 -12.61
N PRO A 409 -4.43 -1.94 -13.30
CA PRO A 409 -4.41 -0.72 -14.11
C PRO A 409 -4.40 0.58 -13.29
N GLY A 410 -3.80 1.63 -13.85
CA GLY A 410 -3.75 2.97 -13.26
C GLY A 410 -2.72 3.86 -13.94
N ALA A 411 -2.84 5.18 -13.81
CA ALA A 411 -1.95 6.19 -14.39
C ALA A 411 -1.48 5.84 -15.82
N ASP A 412 -2.45 5.66 -16.72
CA ASP A 412 -2.25 5.28 -18.14
C ASP A 412 -1.74 3.85 -18.41
N VAL A 413 -1.35 3.09 -17.39
CA VAL A 413 -0.90 1.71 -17.60
C VAL A 413 -2.06 0.73 -17.45
N MET A 414 -2.22 -0.15 -18.43
CA MET A 414 -3.26 -1.18 -18.49
C MET A 414 -2.66 -2.58 -18.48
N ILE A 415 -3.46 -3.57 -18.09
CA ILE A 415 -3.12 -4.98 -18.24
C ILE A 415 -3.67 -5.49 -19.57
N LYS A 416 -2.79 -5.88 -20.49
CA LYS A 416 -3.15 -6.65 -21.69
C LYS A 416 -2.97 -8.14 -21.42
N HIS A 417 -3.89 -8.94 -21.95
CA HIS A 417 -3.85 -10.39 -21.81
C HIS A 417 -3.71 -11.09 -23.15
N SER A 418 -2.77 -12.04 -23.23
CA SER A 418 -2.62 -12.94 -24.38
C SER A 418 -3.51 -14.19 -24.30
N LEU A 419 -4.13 -14.43 -23.15
CA LEU A 419 -4.96 -15.61 -22.88
C LEU A 419 -6.45 -15.24 -22.83
N SER A 420 -7.33 -16.17 -23.22
CA SER A 420 -8.77 -16.02 -23.02
C SER A 420 -9.14 -15.95 -21.53
N ALA A 421 -10.32 -15.42 -21.20
CA ALA A 421 -10.78 -15.35 -19.81
C ALA A 421 -10.84 -16.74 -19.15
N ALA A 422 -11.36 -17.75 -19.86
CA ALA A 422 -11.41 -19.13 -19.39
C ALA A 422 -10.00 -19.71 -19.10
N GLU A 423 -9.04 -19.48 -20.00
CA GLU A 423 -7.66 -19.94 -19.79
C GLU A 423 -7.00 -19.24 -18.59
N ARG A 424 -7.23 -17.94 -18.41
CA ARG A 424 -6.75 -17.21 -17.23
C ARG A 424 -7.30 -17.80 -15.93
N LEU A 425 -8.59 -18.13 -15.89
CA LEU A 425 -9.20 -18.75 -14.71
C LEU A 425 -8.68 -20.17 -14.44
N ARG A 426 -8.47 -20.99 -15.48
CA ARG A 426 -7.80 -22.30 -15.34
C ARG A 426 -6.42 -22.15 -14.71
N ARG A 427 -5.63 -21.18 -15.18
CA ARG A 427 -4.29 -20.92 -14.62
C ARG A 427 -4.33 -20.37 -13.21
N VAL A 428 -5.22 -19.41 -12.91
CA VAL A 428 -5.42 -18.92 -11.53
C VAL A 428 -5.77 -20.08 -10.61
N ASN A 429 -6.68 -20.97 -11.02
CA ASN A 429 -7.06 -22.14 -10.23
C ASN A 429 -5.88 -23.09 -9.96
N SER A 430 -4.95 -23.25 -10.92
CA SER A 430 -3.83 -24.17 -10.80
C SER A 430 -2.58 -23.60 -10.13
N LEU A 431 -2.49 -22.29 -9.84
CA LEU A 431 -1.27 -21.67 -9.27
C LEU A 431 -0.73 -22.41 -8.04
N LEU A 432 -1.59 -22.79 -7.09
CA LEU A 432 -1.19 -23.49 -5.86
C LEU A 432 -1.23 -25.02 -5.94
N SER A 433 -1.50 -25.58 -7.12
CA SER A 433 -1.51 -27.05 -7.35
C SER A 433 -0.64 -27.49 -8.55
N GLY A 434 -0.14 -26.56 -9.34
CA GLY A 434 0.61 -26.79 -10.58
C GLY A 434 2.11 -26.48 -10.46
N GLY A 435 2.73 -26.17 -11.61
CA GLY A 435 4.19 -26.07 -11.73
C GLY A 435 4.87 -25.00 -10.88
N LEU A 436 4.17 -23.93 -10.49
CA LEU A 436 4.70 -22.85 -9.64
C LEU A 436 4.41 -23.04 -8.15
N ARG A 437 3.78 -24.15 -7.76
CA ARG A 437 3.31 -24.37 -6.39
C ARG A 437 4.44 -24.22 -5.37
N SER A 438 5.59 -24.83 -5.64
CA SER A 438 6.71 -24.85 -4.69
C SER A 438 7.28 -23.44 -4.45
N GLU A 439 7.45 -22.67 -5.52
CA GLU A 439 7.92 -21.29 -5.52
C GLU A 439 6.95 -20.40 -4.75
N LEU A 440 5.65 -20.48 -5.07
CA LEU A 440 4.61 -19.67 -4.44
C LEU A 440 4.45 -19.99 -2.95
N LEU A 441 4.50 -21.27 -2.56
CA LEU A 441 4.46 -21.67 -1.15
C LEU A 441 5.68 -21.16 -0.37
N ARG A 442 6.88 -21.22 -0.97
CA ARG A 442 8.10 -20.65 -0.36
C ARG A 442 7.98 -19.13 -0.21
N GLY A 443 7.55 -18.43 -1.27
CA GLY A 443 7.31 -16.99 -1.23
C GLY A 443 6.33 -16.61 -0.12
N MET A 444 5.15 -17.21 -0.10
CA MET A 444 4.15 -16.94 0.96
C MET A 444 4.67 -17.27 2.36
N ALA A 445 5.47 -18.33 2.53
CA ALA A 445 6.06 -18.63 3.83
C ALA A 445 7.04 -17.53 4.30
N ALA A 446 7.76 -16.91 3.37
CA ALA A 446 8.69 -15.81 3.65
C ALA A 446 7.99 -14.49 4.04
N THR A 447 6.66 -14.39 3.88
CA THR A 447 5.88 -13.22 4.32
C THR A 447 5.33 -13.36 5.74
N HIS A 448 5.74 -14.39 6.47
CA HIS A 448 5.30 -14.58 7.84
C HIS A 448 5.73 -13.38 8.72
N CYS A 449 4.77 -12.81 9.46
CA CYS A 449 5.07 -11.80 10.46
C CYS A 449 5.65 -12.44 11.73
N PRO A 450 6.78 -11.95 12.25
CA PRO A 450 7.34 -12.45 13.50
C PRO A 450 6.40 -12.20 14.68
N PRO A 451 6.60 -12.89 15.82
CA PRO A 451 5.94 -12.59 17.07
C PRO A 451 6.04 -11.11 17.46
N ALA A 452 5.02 -10.59 18.13
CA ALA A 452 5.08 -9.27 18.73
C ALA A 452 6.18 -9.22 19.81
N PRO A 453 7.01 -8.16 19.88
CA PRO A 453 7.87 -7.91 21.03
C PRO A 453 7.03 -7.79 22.32
N LEU A 454 7.58 -8.25 23.44
CA LEU A 454 6.86 -8.31 24.72
C LEU A 454 6.91 -6.98 25.49
N ASP A 455 7.94 -6.20 25.25
CA ASP A 455 8.32 -4.99 25.99
C ASP A 455 7.75 -3.69 25.40
N LYS A 456 7.07 -3.76 24.25
CA LYS A 456 6.62 -2.58 23.50
C LYS A 456 5.10 -2.52 23.34
N PRO A 457 4.48 -1.35 23.54
CA PRO A 457 3.07 -1.16 23.24
C PRO A 457 2.79 -1.22 21.73
N ILE A 458 1.80 -2.04 21.34
CA ILE A 458 1.32 -2.16 19.97
C ILE A 458 -0.19 -1.95 19.93
N TYR A 459 -0.66 -1.06 19.06
CA TYR A 459 -2.07 -0.87 18.76
C TYR A 459 -2.41 -1.47 17.40
N ILE A 460 -3.47 -2.26 17.33
CA ILE A 460 -3.96 -2.88 16.10
C ILE A 460 -5.41 -2.53 15.88
N LEU A 461 -5.69 -1.74 14.84
CA LEU A 461 -7.02 -1.28 14.48
C LEU A 461 -7.46 -2.00 13.22
N HIS A 462 -8.67 -2.54 13.18
CA HIS A 462 -9.18 -3.21 11.98
C HIS A 462 -10.70 -3.08 11.88
N GLY A 463 -11.17 -2.65 10.71
CA GLY A 463 -12.58 -2.70 10.36
C GLY A 463 -13.12 -4.13 10.28
N VAL A 464 -14.30 -4.37 10.85
CA VAL A 464 -15.02 -5.65 10.64
C VAL A 464 -15.57 -5.74 9.21
N ASP A 465 -15.83 -4.59 8.60
CA ASP A 465 -16.29 -4.41 7.21
C ASP A 465 -15.11 -4.19 6.24
N ASP A 466 -13.95 -4.74 6.56
CA ASP A 466 -12.83 -4.78 5.64
C ASP A 466 -13.05 -5.86 4.58
N GLY A 467 -13.50 -5.43 3.40
CA GLY A 467 -13.74 -6.30 2.25
C GLY A 467 -12.50 -6.64 1.43
N LEU A 468 -11.35 -6.04 1.73
CA LEU A 468 -10.12 -6.25 0.98
C LEU A 468 -9.11 -7.11 1.76
N ILE A 469 -8.90 -6.79 3.03
CA ILE A 469 -8.02 -7.52 3.94
C ILE A 469 -8.87 -7.97 5.14
N PRO A 470 -9.59 -9.10 5.08
CA PRO A 470 -10.48 -9.48 6.17
C PRO A 470 -9.73 -9.70 7.49
N ALA A 471 -10.17 -9.04 8.57
CA ALA A 471 -9.57 -9.18 9.90
C ALA A 471 -9.39 -10.64 10.38
N PRO A 472 -10.34 -11.59 10.13
CA PRO A 472 -10.18 -13.00 10.50
C PRO A 472 -9.01 -13.71 9.82
N PHE A 473 -8.62 -13.26 8.62
CA PHE A 473 -7.50 -13.83 7.88
C PHE A 473 -6.16 -13.22 8.28
N SER A 474 -6.20 -12.03 8.90
CA SER A 474 -5.03 -11.18 9.05
C SER A 474 -4.78 -10.73 10.49
N SER A 475 -5.30 -9.58 10.92
CA SER A 475 -4.96 -9.01 12.24
C SER A 475 -5.44 -9.86 13.42
N GLN A 476 -6.60 -10.51 13.33
CA GLN A 476 -7.13 -11.28 14.47
C GLN A 476 -6.23 -12.49 14.83
N PRO A 477 -5.75 -13.31 13.86
CA PRO A 477 -4.71 -14.31 14.12
C PRO A 477 -3.46 -13.75 14.80
N TYR A 478 -3.00 -12.57 14.37
CA TYR A 478 -1.83 -11.91 14.96
C TYR A 478 -2.08 -11.51 16.42
N VAL A 479 -3.21 -10.85 16.69
CA VAL A 479 -3.61 -10.43 18.03
C VAL A 479 -3.76 -11.63 18.96
N ARG A 480 -4.40 -12.72 18.51
CA ARG A 480 -4.53 -13.95 19.30
C ARG A 480 -3.17 -14.53 19.67
N ARG A 481 -2.26 -14.64 18.69
CA ARG A 481 -0.89 -15.14 18.94
C ARG A 481 -0.12 -14.23 19.89
N ALA A 482 -0.16 -12.92 19.66
CA ALA A 482 0.55 -11.95 20.50
C ALA A 482 0.07 -12.00 21.96
N ARG A 483 -1.26 -12.03 22.19
CA ARG A 483 -1.84 -12.17 23.53
C ARG A 483 -1.48 -13.49 24.20
N SER A 484 -1.47 -14.60 23.45
CA SER A 484 -1.05 -15.91 23.98
C SER A 484 0.43 -15.94 24.43
N MET A 485 1.24 -15.02 23.92
CA MET A 485 2.65 -14.86 24.27
C MET A 485 2.88 -13.77 25.34
N GLY A 486 1.82 -13.12 25.83
CA GLY A 486 1.92 -12.05 26.83
C GLY A 486 2.36 -10.68 26.29
N ALA A 487 2.31 -10.46 24.97
CA ALA A 487 2.69 -9.18 24.38
C ALA A 487 1.69 -8.06 24.72
N ASN A 488 2.20 -6.83 24.87
CA ASN A 488 1.40 -5.62 25.11
C ASN A 488 0.69 -5.14 23.84
N VAL A 489 -0.40 -5.84 23.48
CA VAL A 489 -1.19 -5.55 22.27
C VAL A 489 -2.61 -5.10 22.61
N GLU A 490 -2.89 -3.84 22.27
CA GLU A 490 -4.23 -3.27 22.22
C GLU A 490 -4.86 -3.55 20.86
N SER A 491 -6.09 -4.05 20.83
CA SER A 491 -6.78 -4.36 19.57
C SER A 491 -8.16 -3.74 19.52
N TRP A 492 -8.41 -2.96 18.48
CA TRP A 492 -9.69 -2.30 18.21
C TRP A 492 -10.31 -2.91 16.95
N LEU A 493 -11.32 -3.74 17.14
CA LEU A 493 -12.17 -4.23 16.05
C LEU A 493 -13.35 -3.27 15.90
N LEU A 494 -13.40 -2.57 14.76
CA LEU A 494 -14.27 -1.42 14.58
C LEU A 494 -15.38 -1.75 13.56
N PRO A 495 -16.65 -1.61 13.92
CA PRO A 495 -17.74 -1.81 12.97
C PRO A 495 -17.82 -0.65 11.97
N ARG A 496 -18.39 -0.91 10.79
CA ARG A 496 -18.68 0.04 9.72
C ARG A 496 -17.46 0.75 9.14
N ARG A 497 -16.26 0.16 9.26
CA ARG A 497 -15.01 0.72 8.74
C ARG A 497 -14.52 -0.08 7.54
N PRO A 498 -14.43 0.52 6.35
CA PRO A 498 -13.85 -0.12 5.18
C PRO A 498 -12.32 -0.10 5.24
N HIS A 499 -11.68 -0.72 4.24
CA HIS A 499 -10.22 -0.75 4.16
C HIS A 499 -9.59 0.62 3.87
N PHE A 500 -10.19 1.39 2.95
CA PHE A 500 -9.74 2.74 2.57
C PHE A 500 -10.86 3.74 2.75
N ASP A 501 -10.56 4.84 3.43
CA ASP A 501 -11.53 5.90 3.70
C ASP A 501 -11.87 6.67 2.44
N ALA A 502 -10.96 6.77 1.46
CA ALA A 502 -11.19 7.43 0.17
C ALA A 502 -12.53 7.05 -0.50
N PHE A 503 -12.99 5.81 -0.35
CA PHE A 503 -14.26 5.36 -0.91
C PHE A 503 -15.51 5.94 -0.22
N LEU A 504 -15.38 6.51 0.98
CA LEU A 504 -16.49 7.12 1.74
C LEU A 504 -17.04 8.39 1.08
N GLY A 505 -16.32 8.96 0.10
CA GLY A 505 -16.81 10.02 -0.76
C GLY A 505 -17.77 9.54 -1.86
N LEU A 506 -17.85 8.22 -2.11
CA LEU A 506 -18.74 7.67 -3.14
C LEU A 506 -20.20 7.68 -2.66
N PRO A 507 -21.15 8.13 -3.51
CA PRO A 507 -22.58 8.12 -3.20
C PRO A 507 -23.08 6.74 -2.73
N GLY A 508 -23.91 6.69 -1.69
CA GLY A 508 -24.46 5.45 -1.13
C GLY A 508 -23.47 4.53 -0.38
N TYR A 509 -22.16 4.81 -0.44
CA TYR A 509 -21.15 4.02 0.28
C TYR A 509 -20.86 4.56 1.69
N GLY A 510 -20.58 5.86 1.78
CA GLY A 510 -20.15 6.51 3.02
C GLY A 510 -21.29 6.85 4.00
N GLU A 511 -22.55 6.68 3.62
CA GLU A 511 -23.71 6.93 4.50
C GLU A 511 -23.84 5.88 5.61
N HIS A 512 -23.32 4.68 5.38
CA HIS A 512 -23.40 3.56 6.32
C HIS A 512 -22.04 3.16 6.89
N ARG A 513 -21.01 3.98 6.63
CA ARG A 513 -19.61 3.69 6.96
C ARG A 513 -18.92 4.92 7.52
N GLU A 514 -17.89 4.67 8.29
CA GLU A 514 -17.12 5.70 8.97
C GLU A 514 -15.63 5.56 8.63
N ALA A 515 -14.84 6.62 8.82
CA ALA A 515 -13.44 6.71 8.39
C ALA A 515 -12.47 6.13 9.43
N LEU A 516 -11.73 5.06 9.10
CA LEU A 516 -10.75 4.38 9.96
C LEU A 516 -9.62 5.32 10.42
N LEU A 517 -9.14 6.22 9.57
CA LEU A 517 -7.97 7.06 9.81
C LEU A 517 -8.06 7.93 11.09
N PRO A 518 -9.19 8.60 11.42
CA PRO A 518 -9.38 9.23 12.72
C PRO A 518 -9.07 8.33 13.93
N GLN A 519 -9.33 7.02 13.83
CA GLN A 519 -9.02 6.07 14.91
C GLN A 519 -7.53 5.80 15.03
N VAL A 520 -6.83 5.79 13.88
CA VAL A 520 -5.37 5.65 13.84
C VAL A 520 -4.72 6.84 14.53
N TYR A 521 -5.23 8.06 14.31
CA TYR A 521 -4.76 9.25 15.01
C TYR A 521 -5.00 9.16 16.51
N ARG A 522 -6.19 8.71 16.94
CA ARG A 522 -6.48 8.46 18.37
C ARG A 522 -5.51 7.45 18.98
N ALA A 523 -5.22 6.35 18.30
CA ALA A 523 -4.25 5.37 18.78
C ALA A 523 -2.82 5.93 18.85
N LEU A 524 -2.43 6.80 17.92
CA LEU A 524 -1.15 7.50 17.96
C LEU A 524 -1.09 8.51 19.12
N ASP A 525 -2.17 9.26 19.39
CA ASP A 525 -2.26 10.15 20.54
C ASP A 525 -2.17 9.37 21.86
N ASP A 526 -2.88 8.24 21.98
CA ASP A 526 -2.79 7.35 23.13
C ASP A 526 -1.36 6.81 23.33
N LEU A 527 -0.74 6.34 22.26
CA LEU A 527 0.61 5.80 22.28
C LEU A 527 1.64 6.86 22.66
N ALA A 528 1.57 8.05 22.06
CA ALA A 528 2.47 9.17 22.37
C ALA A 528 2.34 9.61 23.84
N ARG A 529 1.12 9.65 24.38
CA ARG A 529 0.89 10.00 25.80
C ARG A 529 1.56 9.01 26.76
N ARG A 530 1.56 7.70 26.45
CA ARG A 530 2.25 6.67 27.27
C ARG A 530 3.75 6.97 27.44
N PHE A 531 4.39 7.58 26.44
CA PHE A 531 5.81 7.98 26.51
C PHE A 531 6.00 9.36 27.12
N GLY A 532 5.08 10.30 26.89
CA GLY A 532 5.13 11.64 27.50
C GLY A 532 4.98 11.63 29.03
N SER A 533 4.21 10.69 29.59
CA SER A 533 4.05 10.54 31.05
C SER A 533 5.26 9.93 31.77
N ARG A 534 6.28 9.44 31.04
CA ARG A 534 7.51 8.86 31.64
C ARG A 534 8.60 9.91 31.88
N SER A 535 8.35 11.17 31.54
CA SER A 535 9.33 12.26 31.60
C SER A 535 8.99 13.34 32.63
N SER A 536 8.01 13.09 33.51
CA SER A 536 7.65 13.96 34.65
C SER A 536 8.23 13.42 35.95
#